data_AF-A0AA95I6M2-F1
#
_entry.id   AF-A0AA95I6M2-F1
#
_cell.length_a   1.000
_cell.length_b   1.000
_cell.length_c   1.000
_cell.angle_alpha   90.00
_cell.angle_beta   90.00
_cell.angle_gamma   90.00
#
_symmetry.space_group_name_H-M   'P 1'
#
loop_
_entity.id
_entity.type
_entity.pdbx_description
1 polymer ?
#
loop_
_entity_poly.entity_id
_entity_poly.type
_entity_poly.pdbx_seq_one_letter_code
_entity_poly.pdbx_strand_id
1 'polypeptide(L)'
;MANITYRSPRHARINTVYTPVEHRKKGCASAIVAEACCFLHSENLVPILNADLKNPNSNKVYRKVGFIEAGKIAEFKFKEQ
;
A
#
# COMPACT_ATOMS: atom_id res chain seq x y z
N MET A 1 -2.20 -10.37 3.53
CA MET A 1 -3.45 -9.59 3.51
C MET A 1 -3.19 -8.21 2.97
N ALA A 2 -4.16 -7.62 2.28
CA ALA A 2 -4.21 -6.22 1.86
C ALA A 2 -5.69 -5.82 1.80
N ASN A 3 -6.00 -4.55 2.07
CA ASN A 3 -7.38 -4.06 2.07
C ASN A 3 -7.49 -2.79 1.22
N ILE A 4 -8.65 -2.57 0.61
CA ILE A 4 -8.99 -1.33 -0.09
C ILE A 4 -9.90 -0.52 0.83
N THR A 5 -9.33 0.49 1.51
CA THR A 5 -10.02 1.17 2.63
C THR A 5 -10.72 2.46 2.23
N TYR A 6 -10.43 3.01 1.05
CA TYR A 6 -11.04 4.25 0.58
C TYR A 6 -11.15 4.24 -0.94
N ARG A 7 -12.25 4.78 -1.46
CA ARG A 7 -12.49 4.98 -2.89
C ARG A 7 -12.97 6.40 -3.13
N SER A 8 -12.51 6.97 -4.24
CA SER A 8 -12.94 8.23 -4.82
C SER A 8 -13.29 7.99 -6.29
N PRO A 9 -13.84 8.98 -7.02
CA PRO A 9 -14.14 8.81 -8.44
C PRO A 9 -12.93 8.45 -9.33
N ARG A 10 -11.69 8.70 -8.86
CA ARG A 10 -10.46 8.47 -9.64
C ARG A 10 -9.43 7.56 -8.97
N HIS A 11 -9.49 7.41 -7.64
CA HIS A 11 -8.44 6.72 -6.87
C HIS A 11 -9.03 5.77 -5.84
N ALA A 12 -8.29 4.71 -5.53
CA ALA A 12 -8.58 3.82 -4.41
C ALA A 12 -7.33 3.56 -3.57
N ARG A 13 -7.48 3.58 -2.24
CA ARG A 13 -6.36 3.42 -1.31
C ARG A 13 -6.21 1.99 -0.84
N ILE A 14 -5.04 1.41 -1.10
CA ILE A 14 -4.59 0.14 -0.53
C ILE A 14 -3.99 0.43 0.85
N ASN A 15 -4.40 -0.36 1.84
CA ASN A 15 -3.93 -0.27 3.21
C ASN A 15 -3.80 -1.67 3.84
N THR A 16 -3.25 -1.74 5.05
CA THR A 16 -3.17 -2.97 5.85
C THR A 16 -2.48 -4.12 5.10
N VAL A 17 -1.41 -3.80 4.35
CA VAL A 17 -0.58 -4.79 3.68
C VAL A 17 0.27 -5.49 4.74
N TYR A 18 -0.07 -6.74 5.03
CA TYR A 18 0.62 -7.53 6.04
C TYR A 18 0.95 -8.93 5.53
N THR A 19 2.18 -9.35 5.81
CA THR A 19 2.66 -10.71 5.61
C THR A 19 3.12 -11.26 6.96
N PRO A 20 2.50 -12.35 7.47
CA PRO A 20 2.96 -13.06 8.65
C PRO A 20 4.44 -13.41 8.56
N VAL A 21 5.15 -13.43 9.70
CA VAL A 21 6.62 -13.52 9.76
C VAL A 21 7.14 -14.75 9.04
N GLU A 22 6.49 -15.89 9.24
CA GLU A 22 6.79 -17.20 8.69
C GLU A 22 6.56 -17.31 7.16
N HIS A 23 5.87 -16.32 6.58
CA HIS A 23 5.60 -16.20 5.15
C HIS A 23 6.40 -15.08 4.46
N ARG A 24 7.28 -14.37 5.18
CA ARG A 24 8.08 -13.27 4.60
C ARG A 24 9.15 -13.77 3.64
N LYS A 25 9.66 -12.85 2.82
CA LYS A 25 10.71 -13.07 1.79
C LYS A 25 10.32 -14.03 0.64
N LYS A 26 9.04 -14.42 0.57
CA LYS A 26 8.48 -15.25 -0.52
C LYS A 26 7.76 -14.44 -1.62
N GLY A 27 7.84 -13.11 -1.58
CA GLY A 27 7.16 -12.23 -2.53
C GLY A 27 5.67 -11.99 -2.27
N CYS A 28 5.11 -12.49 -1.16
CA CYS A 28 3.67 -12.39 -0.86
C CYS A 28 3.14 -10.96 -0.89
N ALA A 29 3.87 -10.00 -0.33
CA ALA A 29 3.47 -8.59 -0.34
C ALA A 29 3.44 -8.00 -1.76
N SER A 30 4.41 -8.34 -2.62
CA SER A 30 4.42 -7.93 -4.01
C SER A 30 3.23 -8.53 -4.77
N ALA A 31 2.97 -9.82 -4.59
CA ALA A 31 1.90 -10.52 -5.28
C ALA A 31 0.52 -9.94 -4.94
N ILE A 32 0.18 -9.81 -3.66
CA ILE A 32 -1.14 -9.33 -3.25
C ILE A 32 -1.37 -7.86 -3.61
N VAL A 33 -0.33 -7.02 -3.59
CA VAL A 33 -0.43 -5.62 -4.00
C VAL A 33 -0.57 -5.51 -5.52
N ALA A 34 0.16 -6.32 -6.29
CA ALA A 34 0.01 -6.37 -7.74
C ALA A 34 -1.40 -6.81 -8.16
N GLU A 35 -1.94 -7.84 -7.51
CA GLU A 35 -3.32 -8.30 -7.74
C GLU A 35 -4.34 -7.21 -7.41
N ALA A 36 -4.20 -6.54 -6.27
CA ALA A 36 -5.06 -5.40 -5.90
C ALA A 36 -4.96 -4.26 -6.92
N CYS A 37 -3.76 -3.97 -7.45
CA CYS A 37 -3.60 -3.01 -8.52
C CYS A 37 -4.35 -3.45 -9.78
N CYS A 38 -4.20 -4.69 -10.25
CA CYS A 38 -4.93 -5.19 -11.42
C CYS A 38 -6.45 -5.06 -11.26
N PHE A 39 -6.97 -5.41 -10.09
CA PHE A 39 -8.38 -5.26 -9.77
C PHE A 39 -8.82 -3.78 -9.85
N LEU A 40 -8.08 -2.86 -9.24
CA LEU A 40 -8.41 -1.43 -9.26
C LEU A 40 -8.32 -0.82 -10.67
N HIS A 41 -7.34 -1.23 -11.48
CA HIS A 41 -7.26 -0.79 -12.87
C HIS A 41 -8.45 -1.28 -13.69
N SER A 42 -8.97 -2.48 -13.42
CA SER A 42 -10.19 -2.98 -14.08
C SER A 42 -11.43 -2.13 -13.75
N GLU A 43 -11.42 -1.44 -12.61
CA GLU A 43 -12.45 -0.47 -12.21
C GLU A 43 -12.15 0.96 -12.71
N ASN A 44 -11.12 1.17 -13.54
CA ASN A 44 -10.60 2.49 -13.96
C ASN A 44 -10.18 3.40 -12.79
N LEU A 45 -9.71 2.82 -11.69
CA LEU A 45 -9.22 3.54 -10.52
C LEU A 45 -7.69 3.49 -10.42
N VAL A 46 -7.10 4.61 -10.03
CA VAL A 46 -5.67 4.73 -9.75
C VAL A 46 -5.38 4.22 -8.32
N PRO A 47 -4.57 3.15 -8.16
CA PRO A 47 -4.17 2.67 -6.85
C PRO A 47 -3.25 3.66 -6.14
N ILE A 48 -3.53 3.95 -4.87
CA ILE A 48 -2.65 4.75 -4.00
C ILE A 48 -2.40 4.02 -2.68
N LEU A 49 -1.27 4.30 -2.04
CA LEU A 49 -0.96 3.80 -0.70
C LEU A 49 -0.13 4.82 0.06
N ASN A 50 -0.19 4.75 1.39
CA ASN A 50 0.73 5.46 2.26
C ASN A 50 1.72 4.43 2.83
N ALA A 51 2.99 4.80 2.90
CA ALA A 51 4.03 3.94 3.47
C ALA A 51 4.91 4.76 4.42
N ASP A 52 5.32 4.13 5.52
CA ASP A 52 6.30 4.74 6.42
C ASP A 52 7.64 4.90 5.68
N LEU A 53 8.12 6.14 5.58
CA LEU A 53 9.40 6.48 4.96
C LEU A 53 10.57 5.77 5.66
N LYS A 54 10.44 5.46 6.95
CA LYS A 54 11.47 4.75 7.73
C LYS A 54 11.48 3.24 7.51
N ASN A 55 10.53 2.69 6.74
CA ASN A 55 10.46 1.25 6.44
C ASN A 55 10.98 0.94 5.01
N PRO A 56 12.30 0.71 4.84
CA PRO A 56 12.89 0.50 3.51
C PRO A 56 12.40 -0.79 2.83
N ASN A 57 11.99 -1.80 3.60
CA ASN A 57 11.52 -3.08 3.06
C ASN A 57 10.19 -2.92 2.33
N SER A 58 9.20 -2.29 2.97
CA SER A 58 7.91 -2.00 2.35
C SER A 58 8.07 -1.08 1.15
N ASN A 59 8.88 -0.02 1.28
CA ASN A 59 9.14 0.92 0.19
C ASN A 59 9.80 0.23 -1.03
N LYS A 60 10.71 -0.72 -0.81
CA LYS A 60 11.28 -1.53 -1.90
C LYS A 60 10.24 -2.40 -2.59
N VAL A 61 9.30 -2.99 -1.84
CA VAL A 61 8.19 -3.77 -2.41
C VAL A 61 7.32 -2.89 -3.31
N TYR A 62 6.85 -1.74 -2.80
CA TYR A 62 5.96 -0.87 -3.56
C TYR A 62 6.61 -0.31 -4.83
N ARG A 63 7.88 0.12 -4.75
CA ARG A 63 8.63 0.55 -5.93
C ARG A 63 8.82 -0.56 -6.96
N LYS A 64 9.06 -1.81 -6.52
CA LYS A 64 9.15 -2.96 -7.44
C LYS A 64 7.82 -3.29 -8.13
N VAL A 65 6.69 -3.02 -7.48
CA VAL A 65 5.37 -3.20 -8.08
C VAL A 65 5.06 -2.09 -9.10
N GLY A 66 5.73 -0.92 -9.00
CA GLY A 66 5.60 0.19 -9.95
C GLY A 66 5.06 1.49 -9.33
N PHE A 67 4.89 1.55 -8.00
CA PHE A 67 4.50 2.79 -7.33
C PHE A 67 5.61 3.83 -7.37
N ILE A 68 5.22 5.08 -7.58
CA ILE A 68 6.09 6.26 -7.52
C ILE A 68 5.77 7.10 -6.28
N GLU A 69 6.75 7.87 -5.81
CA GLU A 69 6.54 8.80 -4.70
C GLU A 69 5.70 10.00 -5.18
N ALA A 70 4.56 10.24 -4.52
CA ALA A 70 3.62 11.32 -4.87
C ALA A 70 3.65 12.48 -3.86
N GLY A 71 4.29 12.31 -2.70
CA GLY A 71 4.36 13.32 -1.65
C GLY A 71 4.55 12.73 -0.26
N LYS A 72 4.65 13.60 0.74
CA LYS A 72 4.81 13.23 2.15
C LYS A 72 3.57 13.63 2.93
N ILE A 73 3.15 12.75 3.84
CA ILE A 73 2.04 12.98 4.75
C ILE A 73 2.59 12.97 6.16
N ALA A 74 2.21 13.95 6.97
CA ALA A 74 2.53 13.98 8.39
C ALA A 74 1.44 13.25 9.19
N GLU A 75 1.87 12.36 10.10
CA GLU A 75 0.98 11.72 11.07
C GLU A 75 1.11 12.46 12.41
N PHE A 76 -0.02 12.91 12.96
CA PHE A 76 -0.09 13.55 14.26
C PHE A 76 -0.79 12.61 15.23
N LYS A 77 -0.18 12.36 16.40
CA LYS A 77 -0.79 11.61 17.49
C LYS A 77 -1.09 12.58 18.62
N PHE A 78 -2.37 12.72 18.94
CA PHE A 78 -2.83 13.46 20.10
C PHE A 78 -2.81 12.52 21.30
N LYS A 79 -2.35 13.00 22.46
CA LYS A 79 -2.47 12.27 23.72
C LYS A 79 -3.83 12.61 24.33
N GLU A 80 -4.52 11.62 24.86
CA GLU A 80 -5.66 11.85 25.75
C GLU A 80 -5.16 12.56 27.01
N GLN A 81 -5.93 13.54 27.49
CA GLN A 81 -5.62 14.32 28.69
C GLN A 81 -5.88 13.52 29.96
#